data_AF-A0A957ECT1-F1
#
_entry.id   AF-A0A957ECT1-F1
#
_cell.length_a   1.000
_cell.length_b   1.000
_cell.length_c   1.000
_cell.angle_alpha   90.00
_cell.angle_beta   90.00
_cell.angle_gamma   90.00
#
_symmetry.space_group_name_H-M   'P 1'
#
loop_
_entity.id
_entity.type
_entity.pdbx_description
1 polymer ?
#
loop_
_entity_poly.entity_id
_entity_poly.type
_entity_poly.pdbx_seq_one_letter_code
_entity_poly.pdbx_strand_id
1 'polypeptide(L)'
;WETQGGEGLVWGVTNITLNPGETLLLNLSSPYYAPDLSSFSGSIATGTAVYAQVDSANVNTAFGNVLETHEILGNPYNNIMMVTAPTPVTSPRQLNQTAAALQPNWSSLPPR
;
A
#
# COMPACT_ATOMS: atom_id res chain seq x y z
N TRP A 1 -1.45 -2.63 -6.53
CA TRP A 1 -1.66 -1.31 -7.17
C TRP A 1 -1.58 -1.40 -8.69
N GLU A 2 -0.79 -2.31 -9.26
CA GLU A 2 -0.60 -2.47 -10.71
C GLU A 2 -1.90 -2.66 -11.52
N THR A 3 -2.93 -3.25 -10.91
CA THR A 3 -4.25 -3.42 -11.56
C THR A 3 -5.19 -2.22 -11.39
N GLN A 4 -4.84 -1.27 -10.51
CA GLN A 4 -5.69 -0.13 -10.14
C GLN A 4 -5.14 1.22 -10.63
N GLY A 5 -3.86 1.30 -11.00
CA GLY A 5 -3.23 2.53 -11.47
C GLY A 5 -1.87 2.30 -12.13
N GLY A 6 -1.34 3.33 -12.80
CA GLY A 6 -0.04 3.27 -13.48
C GLY A 6 1.18 3.46 -12.56
N GLU A 7 0.95 3.88 -11.32
CA GLU A 7 1.95 4.10 -10.28
C GLU A 7 1.43 3.59 -8.93
N GLY A 8 2.33 3.27 -8.00
CA GLY A 8 1.97 2.86 -6.66
C GLY A 8 3.15 2.82 -5.70
N LEU A 9 2.82 2.93 -4.42
CA LEU A 9 3.76 2.92 -3.31
C LEU A 9 3.29 1.89 -2.29
N VAL A 10 4.22 1.08 -1.77
CA VAL A 10 3.89 -0.03 -0.86
C VAL A 10 4.63 0.12 0.46
N TRP A 11 3.92 -0.12 1.56
CA TRP A 11 4.49 -0.20 2.90
C TRP A 11 4.01 -1.46 3.62
N GLY A 12 4.88 -2.05 4.42
CA GLY A 12 4.47 -2.94 5.50
C GLY A 12 3.84 -2.14 6.65
N VAL A 13 2.74 -2.65 7.20
CA VAL A 13 2.10 -2.11 8.40
C VAL A 13 2.21 -3.18 9.49
N THR A 14 3.07 -2.93 10.48
CA THR A 14 3.40 -3.93 11.51
C THR A 14 3.25 -3.33 12.91
N ASN A 15 2.71 -4.10 13.86
CA ASN A 15 2.65 -3.77 15.29
C ASN A 15 2.00 -2.41 15.59
N ILE A 16 0.95 -2.04 14.85
CA ILE A 16 0.18 -0.82 15.09
C ILE A 16 -1.27 -1.18 15.45
N THR A 17 -1.80 -0.51 16.46
CA THR A 17 -3.23 -0.46 16.76
C THR A 17 -3.66 0.98 16.54
N LEU A 18 -4.59 1.19 15.62
CA LEU A 18 -5.19 2.51 15.39
C LEU A 18 -6.57 2.52 16.04
N ASN A 19 -6.80 3.49 16.93
CA ASN A 19 -8.15 3.79 17.42
C ASN A 19 -8.97 4.47 16.31
N PRO A 20 -10.32 4.42 16.38
CA PRO A 20 -11.16 5.14 15.43
C PRO A 20 -10.78 6.62 15.32
N GLY A 21 -10.51 7.09 14.10
CA GLY A 21 -10.10 8.46 13.81
C GLY A 21 -8.60 8.74 13.89
N GLU A 22 -7.79 7.78 14.36
CA GLU A 22 -6.33 7.90 14.30
C GLU A 22 -5.82 7.71 12.86
N THR A 23 -4.66 8.30 12.58
CA THR A 23 -4.04 8.28 11.25
C THR A 23 -2.62 7.74 11.33
N LEU A 24 -2.26 6.89 10.37
CA LEU A 24 -0.88 6.47 10.14
C LEU A 24 -0.29 7.30 9.00
N LEU A 25 0.84 7.97 9.26
CA LEU A 25 1.61 8.65 8.23
C LEU A 25 2.59 7.67 7.58
N LEU A 26 2.45 7.48 6.26
CA LEU A 26 3.35 6.65 5.47
C LEU A 26 4.46 7.52 4.86
N ASN A 27 5.71 7.22 5.20
CA ASN A 27 6.88 7.98 4.75
C ASN A 27 7.76 7.12 3.84
N LEU A 28 8.28 7.72 2.76
CA LEU A 28 9.23 7.10 1.84
C LEU A 28 10.61 6.77 2.48
N SER A 29 10.92 7.36 3.64
CA SER A 29 12.09 7.02 4.45
C SER A 29 11.82 5.95 5.51
N SER A 30 10.59 5.42 5.58
CA SER A 30 10.24 4.36 6.52
C SER A 30 11.02 3.09 6.21
N PRO A 31 11.53 2.36 7.22
CA PRO A 31 12.13 1.04 7.00
C PRO A 31 11.13 -0.01 6.48
N TYR A 32 9.82 0.30 6.59
CA TYR A 32 8.74 -0.54 6.07
C TYR A 32 8.29 -0.15 4.67
N TYR A 33 8.82 0.93 4.08
CA TYR A 33 8.60 1.23 2.67
C TYR A 33 9.24 0.14 1.80
N ALA A 34 8.52 -0.38 0.82
CA ALA A 34 8.98 -1.44 -0.08
C ALA A 34 9.29 -0.85 -1.47
N PRO A 35 10.53 -0.38 -1.71
CA PRO A 35 10.89 0.25 -2.99
C PRO A 35 10.75 -0.72 -4.16
N ASP A 36 11.12 -1.99 -3.99
CA ASP A 36 11.06 -3.01 -5.06
C ASP A 36 9.62 -3.36 -5.49
N LEU A 37 8.62 -3.03 -4.67
CA LEU A 37 7.21 -3.18 -4.98
C LEU A 37 6.53 -1.86 -5.32
N SER A 38 7.30 -0.79 -5.51
CA SER A 38 6.81 0.55 -5.75
C SER A 38 7.28 1.07 -7.10
N SER A 39 6.40 1.80 -7.79
CA SER A 39 6.73 2.56 -8.99
C SER A 39 6.08 3.92 -8.84
N PHE A 40 6.88 4.97 -8.62
CA PHE A 40 6.37 6.30 -8.37
C PHE A 40 7.26 7.35 -9.02
N SER A 41 6.66 8.21 -9.85
CA SER A 41 7.36 9.25 -10.60
C SER A 41 7.87 10.39 -9.72
N GLY A 42 7.43 10.44 -8.45
CA GLY A 42 7.81 11.47 -7.49
C GLY A 42 6.82 12.61 -7.39
N SER A 43 5.71 12.58 -8.13
CA SER A 43 4.67 13.61 -8.05
C SER A 43 3.26 13.06 -8.23
N ILE A 44 2.30 13.66 -7.53
CA ILE A 44 0.86 13.45 -7.72
C ILE A 44 0.28 14.79 -8.14
N ALA A 45 -0.26 14.88 -9.35
CA ALA A 45 -0.90 16.11 -9.82
C ALA A 45 -2.27 16.31 -9.14
N THR A 46 -2.72 17.56 -9.04
CA THR A 46 -4.12 17.85 -8.65
C THR A 46 -5.09 17.12 -9.58
N GLY A 47 -6.15 16.57 -9.02
CA GLY A 47 -7.16 15.82 -9.76
C GLY A 47 -6.81 14.34 -9.98
N THR A 48 -5.61 13.90 -9.60
CA THR A 48 -5.23 12.48 -9.67
C THR A 48 -6.06 11.67 -8.68
N ALA A 49 -6.69 10.58 -9.14
CA ALA A 49 -7.32 9.61 -8.25
C ALA A 49 -6.26 8.82 -7.50
N VAL A 50 -6.32 8.86 -6.17
CA VAL A 50 -5.42 8.14 -5.26
C VAL A 50 -6.24 7.06 -4.58
N TYR A 51 -5.80 5.82 -4.74
CA TYR A 51 -6.40 4.68 -4.08
C TYR A 51 -5.52 4.23 -2.93
N ALA A 52 -6.12 4.06 -1.75
CA ALA A 52 -5.48 3.41 -0.62
C ALA A 52 -6.13 2.05 -0.42
N GLN A 53 -5.33 1.00 -0.50
CA GLN A 53 -5.75 -0.38 -0.21
C GLN A 53 -4.99 -0.86 1.02
N VAL A 54 -5.71 -1.40 2.00
CA VAL A 54 -5.13 -1.99 3.21
C VAL A 54 -5.57 -3.43 3.28
N ASP A 55 -4.63 -4.35 3.40
CA ASP A 55 -4.94 -5.77 3.52
C ASP A 55 -4.06 -6.44 4.56
N SER A 56 -4.58 -7.52 5.15
CA SER A 56 -3.78 -8.43 5.92
C SER A 56 -2.88 -9.22 4.96
N ALA A 57 -1.58 -9.26 5.24
CA ALA A 57 -0.62 -9.97 4.38
C ALA A 57 -0.11 -11.23 5.10
N ASN A 58 -0.28 -12.38 4.48
CA ASN A 58 0.39 -13.63 4.83
C ASN A 58 0.66 -14.40 3.55
N VAL A 59 1.89 -14.85 3.41
CA VAL A 59 2.38 -15.49 2.20
C VAL A 59 2.05 -16.98 2.13
N ASN A 60 1.60 -17.55 3.24
CA ASN A 60 1.28 -18.97 3.35
C ASN A 60 -0.20 -19.26 3.09
N THR A 61 -1.01 -18.25 2.79
CA THR A 61 -2.46 -18.35 2.59
C THR A 61 -2.85 -17.56 1.33
N ALA A 62 -4.01 -17.87 0.76
CA ALA A 62 -4.55 -17.13 -0.39
C ALA A 62 -5.30 -15.83 -0.01
N PHE A 63 -5.64 -15.68 1.27
CA PHE A 63 -6.48 -14.60 1.83
C PHE A 63 -5.70 -13.67 2.78
N GLY A 64 -4.37 -13.77 2.80
CA GLY A 64 -3.58 -13.01 3.76
C GLY A 64 -3.68 -13.54 5.20
N ASN A 65 -3.35 -12.72 6.20
CA ASN A 65 -3.25 -13.21 7.58
C ASN A 65 -4.61 -13.38 8.27
N VAL A 66 -5.65 -12.75 7.73
CA VAL A 66 -7.02 -12.76 8.24
C VAL A 66 -7.94 -13.05 7.07
N LEU A 67 -8.70 -14.15 7.15
CA LEU A 67 -9.76 -14.44 6.18
C LEU A 67 -10.96 -13.53 6.46
N GLU A 68 -11.20 -12.58 5.56
CA GLU A 68 -12.24 -11.57 5.67
C GLU A 68 -13.60 -12.13 5.23
N THR A 69 -14.69 -11.65 5.83
CA THR A 69 -16.05 -12.12 5.53
C THR A 69 -16.41 -11.98 4.05
N HIS A 70 -15.89 -10.95 3.37
CA HIS A 70 -16.15 -10.76 1.95
C HIS A 70 -15.54 -11.88 1.10
N GLU A 71 -14.38 -12.41 1.49
CA GLU A 71 -13.72 -13.54 0.83
C GLU A 71 -14.49 -14.84 1.08
N ILE A 72 -14.97 -15.06 2.31
CA ILE A 72 -15.79 -16.24 2.67
C ILE A 72 -17.07 -16.30 1.83
N LEU A 73 -17.70 -15.14 1.61
CA LEU A 73 -19.00 -15.04 0.93
C LEU A 73 -18.87 -14.81 -0.58
N GLY A 74 -17.66 -14.68 -1.13
CA GLY A 74 -17.43 -14.34 -2.54
C GLY A 74 -17.95 -12.95 -2.94
N ASN A 75 -18.01 -12.03 -1.97
CA ASN A 75 -18.46 -10.66 -2.18
C ASN A 75 -17.35 -9.79 -2.79
N PRO A 76 -17.70 -8.62 -3.35
CA PRO A 76 -16.70 -7.68 -3.85
C PRO A 76 -15.68 -7.26 -2.79
N TYR A 77 -14.43 -7.07 -3.21
CA TYR A 77 -13.35 -6.51 -2.40
C TYR A 77 -13.73 -5.14 -1.85
N ASN A 78 -13.59 -4.94 -0.53
CA ASN A 78 -14.08 -3.74 0.16
C ASN A 78 -13.02 -3.00 1.00
N ASN A 79 -11.75 -3.40 0.91
CA ASN A 79 -10.65 -2.81 1.68
C ASN A 79 -9.85 -1.72 0.90
N ILE A 80 -10.52 -1.11 -0.07
CA ILE A 80 -9.98 -0.04 -0.91
C ILE A 80 -10.83 1.23 -0.79
N MET A 81 -10.18 2.37 -0.64
CA MET A 81 -10.80 3.69 -0.68
C MET A 81 -10.12 4.57 -1.72
N MET A 82 -10.87 5.52 -2.27
CA MET A 82 -10.39 6.48 -3.26
C MET A 82 -10.58 7.90 -2.77
N VAL A 83 -9.58 8.74 -3.04
CA VAL A 83 -9.66 10.19 -2.88
C VAL A 83 -9.06 10.88 -4.10
N THR A 84 -9.59 12.04 -4.47
CA THR A 84 -8.97 12.88 -5.50
C THR A 84 -7.97 13.83 -4.86
N ALA A 85 -6.72 13.84 -5.34
CA ALA A 85 -5.69 14.74 -4.84
C ALA A 85 -6.13 16.22 -5.03
N PRO A 86 -6.32 16.99 -3.94
CA PRO A 86 -6.86 18.34 -4.04
C PRO A 86 -5.79 19.38 -4.41
N THR A 87 -4.52 19.06 -4.18
CA THR A 87 -3.35 19.89 -4.45
C THR A 87 -2.21 19.01 -4.97
N PRO A 88 -1.24 19.56 -5.71
CA PRO A 88 -0.14 18.76 -6.20
C PRO A 88 0.78 18.38 -5.04
N VAL A 89 1.19 17.12 -4.99
CA VAL A 89 2.17 16.62 -4.04
C VAL A 89 3.44 16.29 -4.81
N THR A 90 4.58 16.80 -4.35
CA THR A 90 5.89 16.45 -4.92
C THR A 90 6.75 15.87 -3.81
N SER A 91 7.44 14.77 -4.11
CA SER A 91 8.45 14.20 -3.23
C SER A 91 9.79 14.85 -3.56
N PRO A 92 10.46 15.52 -2.59
CA PRO A 92 11.79 16.09 -2.82
C PRO A 92 12.87 15.01 -3.01
N ARG A 93 12.55 13.73 -2.80
CA ARG A 93 13.49 12.61 -2.90
C ARG A 93 13.28 11.86 -4.23
N GLN A 94 14.25 11.94 -5.12
CA GLN A 94 14.42 10.99 -6.21
C GLN A 94 14.56 9.58 -5.59
N LEU A 95 13.64 8.68 -5.91
CA LEU A 95 13.61 7.30 -5.40
C LEU A 95 14.72 6.43 -6.05
N ASN A 96 15.97 6.86 -5.93
CA ASN A 96 17.16 6.06 -6.27
C ASN A 96 17.84 5.55 -5.00
N GLN A 97 17.09 5.01 -4.04
CA GLN A 97 17.68 4.47 -2.82
C GLN A 97 17.34 2.99 -2.65
N THR A 98 18.36 2.18 -2.96
CA THR A 98 18.55 0.77 -2.62
C THR A 98 18.71 0.60 -1.10
N ALA A 99 17.71 1.03 -0.32
CA ALA A 99 17.64 0.66 1.08
C ALA A 99 17.03 -0.75 1.15
N ALA A 100 17.82 -1.74 1.55
CA ALA A 100 17.31 -3.06 1.90
C ALA A 100 16.31 -2.86 3.04
N ALA A 101 15.03 -2.85 2.69
CA ALA A 101 13.97 -2.66 3.66
C ALA A 101 13.99 -3.83 4.66
N LEU A 102 13.51 -3.58 5.87
CA LEU A 102 13.24 -4.66 6.82
C LEU A 102 11.97 -5.35 6.32
N GLN A 103 12.16 -6.21 5.31
CA GLN A 103 11.10 -6.76 4.48
C GLN A 103 10.62 -8.09 5.03
N PRO A 104 9.31 -8.24 5.32
CA PRO A 104 8.63 -9.52 5.13
C PRO A 104 8.95 -10.07 3.73
N ASN A 105 9.06 -11.38 3.55
CA ASN A 105 9.29 -11.95 2.21
C ASN A 105 8.11 -11.61 1.28
N TRP A 106 8.29 -10.64 0.39
CA TRP A 106 7.22 -10.12 -0.47
C TRP A 106 7.01 -10.90 -1.78
N SER A 107 7.94 -11.78 -2.14
CA SER A 107 7.89 -12.59 -3.37
C SER A 107 6.76 -13.63 -3.40
N SER A 108 5.98 -13.69 -2.33
CA SER A 108 4.97 -14.72 -2.07
C SER A 108 3.62 -14.13 -1.63
N LEU A 109 3.36 -12.86 -1.92
CA LEU A 109 2.01 -12.33 -1.77
C LEU A 109 1.05 -13.06 -2.73
N PRO A 110 -0.20 -13.32 -2.32
CA PRO A 110 -1.18 -13.96 -3.19
C PRO A 110 -1.35 -13.14 -4.48
N PRO A 111 -1.41 -13.79 -5.66
CA PRO A 111 -1.78 -13.09 -6.89
C PRO A 111 -3.20 -12.53 -6.75
N ARG A 112 -3.41 -11.31 -7.24
CA ARG A 112 -4.73 -10.65 -7.33
C ARG A 112 -5.02 -10.30 -8.77
#